data_AF-A0A1F6HUC9-F1
#
_entry.id   AF-A0A1F6HUC9-F1
#
_cell.length_a   1.000
_cell.length_b   1.000
_cell.length_c   1.000
_cell.angle_alpha   90.00
_cell.angle_beta   90.00
_cell.angle_gamma   90.00
#
_symmetry.space_group_name_H-M   'P 1'
#
loop_
_entity.id
_entity.type
_entity.pdbx_description
1 polymer ?
#
loop_
_entity_poly.entity_id
_entity_poly.type
_entity_poly.pdbx_seq_one_letter_code
_entity_poly.pdbx_strand_id
1 'polypeptide(L)'
;MDKLLQEKLRLLKVDVLSILHILAVTDSIALELNEISDSTSTSESDLRGIISTLRRMKVGEESFITPAGRDSDGRLRWKINEAIVSKKELAIFLEEEILGKEYKK
;
A
#
# COMPACT_ATOMS: atom_id res chain seq x y z
N MET A 1 0.19 -16.57 0.42
CA MET A 1 -0.75 -15.47 0.63
C MET A 1 -2.14 -16.06 0.64
N ASP A 2 -2.90 -15.76 1.67
CA ASP A 2 -4.26 -16.28 1.82
C ASP A 2 -5.17 -15.90 0.64
N LYS A 3 -6.06 -16.82 0.23
CA LYS A 3 -6.91 -16.65 -0.95
C LYS A 3 -7.94 -15.52 -0.78
N LEU A 4 -8.52 -15.38 0.41
CA LEU A 4 -9.48 -14.29 0.70
C LEU A 4 -8.77 -12.94 0.63
N LEU A 5 -7.51 -12.86 1.08
CA LEU A 5 -6.71 -11.65 0.94
C LEU A 5 -6.49 -11.30 -0.54
N GLN A 6 -6.08 -12.26 -1.37
CA GLN A 6 -5.90 -12.02 -2.81
C GLN A 6 -7.20 -11.52 -3.46
N GLU A 7 -8.34 -12.14 -3.16
CA GLU A 7 -9.66 -11.73 -3.67
C GLU A 7 -10.00 -10.30 -3.24
N LYS A 8 -9.74 -9.93 -1.98
CA LYS A 8 -9.93 -8.55 -1.51
C LYS A 8 -9.03 -7.55 -2.25
N LEU A 9 -7.75 -7.88 -2.44
CA LEU A 9 -6.81 -7.00 -3.13
C LEU A 9 -7.19 -6.80 -4.60
N ARG A 10 -7.67 -7.85 -5.29
CA ARG A 10 -8.12 -7.75 -6.69
C ARG A 10 -9.25 -6.75 -6.91
N LEU A 11 -10.08 -6.51 -5.91
CA LEU A 11 -11.18 -5.54 -5.94
C LEU A 11 -10.71 -4.09 -5.78
N LEU A 12 -9.47 -3.86 -5.37
CA LEU A 12 -8.92 -2.52 -5.24
C LEU A 12 -8.60 -1.92 -6.61
N LYS A 13 -8.70 -0.58 -6.66
CA LYS A 13 -8.29 0.21 -7.82
C LYS A 13 -6.77 0.18 -7.98
N VAL A 14 -6.30 0.39 -9.21
CA VAL A 14 -4.88 0.28 -9.58
C VAL A 14 -4.00 1.26 -8.80
N ASP A 15 -4.45 2.49 -8.60
CA ASP A 15 -3.79 3.50 -7.76
C ASP A 15 -3.52 2.99 -6.33
N VAL A 16 -4.52 2.36 -5.70
CA VAL A 16 -4.37 1.76 -4.37
C VAL A 16 -3.37 0.60 -4.38
N LEU A 17 -3.40 -0.23 -5.43
CA LEU A 17 -2.46 -1.34 -5.60
C LEU A 17 -1.01 -0.84 -5.77
N SER A 18 -0.81 0.23 -6.55
CA SER A 18 0.50 0.85 -6.73
C SER A 18 1.07 1.38 -5.41
N ILE A 19 0.26 2.04 -4.58
CA ILE A 19 0.72 2.50 -3.25
C ILE A 19 1.06 1.34 -2.33
N LEU A 20 0.25 0.27 -2.36
CA LEU A 20 0.56 -0.95 -1.63
C LEU A 20 1.86 -1.60 -2.10
N HIS A 21 2.15 -1.57 -3.39
CA HIS A 21 3.38 -2.11 -3.94
C HIS A 21 4.60 -1.33 -3.44
N ILE A 22 4.54 0.01 -3.44
CA ILE A 22 5.61 0.84 -2.88
C ILE A 22 5.83 0.51 -1.40
N LEU A 23 4.76 0.36 -0.60
CA LEU A 23 4.87 -0.04 0.81
C LEU A 23 5.44 -1.45 1.00
N ALA A 24 5.22 -2.34 0.03
CA ALA A 24 5.74 -3.70 0.05
C ALA A 24 7.24 -3.76 -0.30
N VAL A 25 7.74 -2.88 -1.15
CA VAL A 25 9.17 -2.87 -1.56
C VAL A 25 10.04 -1.90 -0.75
N THR A 26 9.45 -0.97 0.00
CA THR A 26 10.17 -0.02 0.88
C THR A 26 10.00 -0.39 2.35
N ASP A 27 11.02 -0.15 3.19
CA ASP A 27 10.98 -0.56 4.62
C ASP A 27 9.94 0.17 5.45
N SER A 28 9.78 1.45 5.18
CA SER A 28 8.67 2.25 5.68
C SER A 28 8.63 3.53 4.88
N ILE A 29 7.43 3.96 4.53
CA ILE A 29 7.26 5.23 3.85
C ILE A 29 6.98 6.27 4.92
N ALA A 30 7.91 7.23 5.05
CA ALA A 30 7.49 8.53 5.56
C ALA A 30 6.51 9.07 4.54
N LEU A 31 5.31 9.47 4.98
CA LEU A 31 4.36 10.15 4.10
C LEU A 31 4.88 11.56 3.80
N GLU A 32 6.06 11.66 3.21
CA GLU A 32 6.32 12.61 2.15
C GLU A 32 5.34 12.25 1.03
N LEU A 33 4.09 12.69 1.17
CA LEU A 33 3.09 12.57 0.13
C LEU A 33 3.63 13.17 -1.17
N ASN A 34 4.55 14.14 -1.08
CA ASN A 34 5.36 14.69 -2.17
C ASN A 34 6.26 13.65 -2.84
N GLU A 35 7.08 12.83 -2.14
CA GLU A 35 7.95 11.85 -2.81
C GLU A 35 7.15 10.76 -3.54
N ILE A 36 6.05 10.30 -2.93
CA ILE A 36 5.13 9.36 -3.58
C ILE A 36 4.38 10.08 -4.70
N SER A 37 3.91 11.31 -4.49
CA SER A 37 3.22 12.11 -5.51
C SER A 37 4.09 12.34 -6.72
N ASP A 38 5.37 12.65 -6.50
CA ASP A 38 6.34 12.91 -7.56
C ASP A 38 6.69 11.61 -8.30
N SER A 39 6.83 10.48 -7.60
CA SER A 39 7.12 9.18 -8.23
C SER A 39 5.92 8.50 -8.89
N THR A 40 4.70 8.78 -8.44
CA THR A 40 3.46 8.13 -8.93
C THR A 40 2.53 9.08 -9.68
N SER A 41 2.88 10.36 -9.80
CA SER A 41 2.01 11.43 -10.31
C SER A 41 0.64 11.50 -9.61
N THR A 42 0.54 11.02 -8.37
CA THR A 42 -0.71 10.95 -7.59
C THR A 42 -0.74 12.09 -6.58
N SER A 43 -1.79 12.92 -6.59
CA SER A 43 -1.86 14.09 -5.70
C SER A 43 -1.76 13.70 -4.21
N GLU A 44 -1.19 14.59 -3.39
CA GLU A 44 -1.11 14.37 -1.95
C GLU A 44 -2.48 14.12 -1.29
N SER A 45 -3.54 14.78 -1.77
CA SER A 45 -4.91 14.57 -1.31
C SER A 45 -5.41 13.15 -1.59
N ASP A 46 -5.13 12.63 -2.78
CA ASP A 46 -5.53 11.27 -3.16
C ASP A 46 -4.74 10.25 -2.33
N LEU A 47 -3.45 10.47 -2.14
CA LEU A 47 -2.61 9.64 -1.29
C LEU A 47 -3.12 9.57 0.16
N ARG A 48 -3.54 10.70 0.76
CA ARG A 48 -4.18 10.71 2.09
C ARG A 48 -5.45 9.86 2.11
N GLY A 49 -6.27 9.94 1.06
CA GLY A 49 -7.47 9.12 0.90
C GLY A 49 -7.15 7.62 0.78
N ILE A 50 -6.13 7.28 0.00
CA ILE A 50 -5.65 5.91 -0.18
C ILE A 50 -5.14 5.34 1.14
N ILE A 51 -4.28 6.06 1.86
CA ILE A 51 -3.77 5.62 3.17
C ILE A 51 -4.90 5.44 4.19
N SER A 52 -5.86 6.37 4.24
CA SER A 52 -7.04 6.24 5.10
C SER A 52 -7.86 4.99 4.76
N THR A 53 -7.94 4.63 3.48
CA THR A 53 -8.61 3.41 3.02
C THR A 53 -7.82 2.17 3.43
N LEU A 54 -6.49 2.14 3.22
CA LEU A 54 -5.62 1.02 3.58
C LEU A 54 -5.55 0.79 5.10
N ARG A 55 -5.56 1.87 5.90
CA ARG A 55 -5.61 1.77 7.36
C ARG A 55 -6.91 1.13 7.85
N ARG A 56 -8.03 1.47 7.21
CA ARG A 56 -9.35 0.92 7.53
C ARG A 56 -9.53 -0.50 6.98
N MET A 57 -8.70 -0.91 6.02
CA MET A 57 -8.70 -2.26 5.51
C MET A 57 -8.19 -3.21 6.60
N LYS A 58 -9.07 -4.13 7.01
CA LYS A 58 -8.77 -5.17 7.98
C LYS A 58 -8.70 -6.55 7.33
N VAL A 59 -7.78 -7.36 7.84
CA VAL A 59 -7.68 -8.79 7.56
C VAL A 59 -7.79 -9.50 8.90
N GLY A 60 -8.94 -10.12 9.16
CA GLY A 60 -9.33 -10.47 10.53
C GLY A 60 -9.51 -9.20 11.37
N GLU A 61 -8.84 -9.15 12.53
CA GLU A 61 -8.86 -7.99 13.42
C GLU A 61 -7.73 -6.98 13.19
N GLU A 62 -6.75 -7.36 12.36
CA GLU A 62 -5.53 -6.60 12.15
C GLU A 62 -5.66 -5.61 10.98
N SER A 63 -5.14 -4.38 11.17
CA SER A 63 -5.04 -3.39 10.09
C SER A 63 -3.95 -3.77 9.10
N PHE A 64 -4.23 -3.61 7.81
CA PHE A 64 -3.31 -4.00 6.74
C PHE A 64 -1.98 -3.23 6.76
N ILE A 65 -2.04 -1.96 7.17
CA ILE A 65 -0.87 -1.12 7.40
C ILE A 65 -0.81 -0.68 8.86
N THR A 66 0.40 -0.53 9.38
CA THR A 66 0.66 -0.10 10.76
C THR A 66 1.60 1.10 10.80
N PRO A 67 1.58 1.91 11.88
CA PRO A 67 2.56 2.96 12.08
C PRO A 67 3.99 2.41 12.15
N ALA A 68 4.93 3.14 11.53
CA ALA A 68 6.36 2.83 11.51
C ALA A 68 7.21 3.90 12.22
N GLY A 69 6.61 4.62 13.17
CA GLY A 69 7.24 5.74 13.86
C GLY A 69 7.00 7.08 13.16
N ARG A 70 7.84 8.07 13.47
CA ARG A 70 7.81 9.41 12.87
C ARG A 70 9.14 9.74 12.19
N ASP A 71 9.11 10.62 11.21
CA ASP A 71 10.33 11.17 10.58
C ASP A 71 10.91 12.36 11.38
N SER A 72 11.96 12.99 10.84
CA SER A 72 12.63 14.16 11.44
C SER A 72 11.73 15.39 11.57
N ASP A 73 10.67 15.47 10.76
CA ASP A 73 9.68 16.55 10.78
C ASP A 73 8.49 16.21 11.71
N GLY A 74 8.51 15.04 12.35
CA GLY A 74 7.44 14.57 13.23
C GLY A 74 6.23 13.98 12.49
N ARG A 75 6.30 13.69 11.20
CA ARG A 75 5.20 13.11 10.42
C ARG A 75 5.13 11.60 10.61
N LEU A 76 3.92 11.04 10.61
CA LEU A 76 3.70 9.60 10.87
C LEU A 76 4.08 8.76 9.63
N ARG A 77 4.92 7.75 9.84
CA ARG A 77 5.32 6.77 8.81
C ARG A 77 4.41 5.55 8.85
N TRP A 78 4.23 4.90 7.71
CA TRP A 78 3.43 3.66 7.60
C TRP A 78 4.23 2.55 6.96
N LYS A 79 3.89 1.32 7.33
CA LYS A 79 4.45 0.08 6.77
C LYS A 79 3.39 -0.99 6.63
N ILE A 80 3.67 -1.99 5.81
CA ILE A 80 2.86 -3.22 5.74
C ILE A 80 2.89 -3.93 7.10
N ASN A 81 1.74 -4.45 7.52
CA ASN A 81 1.65 -5.30 8.69
C ASN A 81 2.11 -6.73 8.33
N GLU A 82 3.37 -7.05 8.63
CA GLU A 82 3.96 -8.35 8.33
C GLU A 82 3.41 -9.51 9.19
N ALA A 83 2.59 -9.22 10.20
CA ALA A 83 1.80 -10.25 10.87
C ALA A 83 0.66 -10.80 9.99
N ILE A 84 0.23 -10.03 8.97
CA ILE A 84 -0.84 -10.40 8.04
C ILE A 84 -0.27 -11.01 6.76
N VAL A 85 0.75 -10.36 6.18
CA VAL A 85 1.31 -10.74 4.88
C VAL A 85 2.78 -10.38 4.78
N SER A 86 3.58 -11.29 4.21
CA SER A 86 4.98 -11.00 3.90
C SER A 86 5.08 -9.91 2.84
N LYS A 87 5.94 -8.91 3.07
CA LYS A 87 6.23 -7.85 2.08
C LYS A 87 6.67 -8.40 0.73
N LYS A 88 7.56 -9.41 0.72
CA LYS A 88 8.06 -10.03 -0.51
C LYS A 88 6.93 -10.69 -1.30
N GLU A 89 6.09 -11.44 -0.62
CA GLU A 89 4.96 -12.12 -1.25
C GLU A 89 3.92 -11.13 -1.77
N LEU A 90 3.66 -10.07 -1.01
CA LEU A 90 2.77 -8.99 -1.41
C LEU A 90 3.30 -8.26 -2.65
N ALA A 91 4.60 -7.95 -2.70
CA ALA A 91 5.20 -7.26 -3.83
C ALA A 91 5.04 -8.04 -5.14
N ILE A 92 5.37 -9.34 -5.13
CA ILE A 92 5.24 -10.22 -6.31
C ILE A 92 3.80 -10.23 -6.83
N PHE A 93 2.83 -10.44 -5.93
CA PHE A 93 1.42 -10.47 -6.28
C PHE A 93 0.94 -9.13 -6.87
N LEU A 94 1.33 -8.01 -6.27
CA LEU A 94 0.91 -6.69 -6.72
C LEU A 94 1.52 -6.34 -8.08
N GLU A 95 2.77 -6.70 -8.33
CA GLU A 95 3.41 -6.50 -9.63
C GLU A 95 2.65 -7.23 -10.76
N GLU A 96 2.28 -8.50 -10.53
CA GLU A 96 1.46 -9.28 -11.47
C GLU A 96 0.09 -8.64 -11.72
N GLU A 97 -0.60 -8.18 -10.67
CA GLU A 97 -1.93 -7.59 -10.77
C GLU A 97 -1.91 -6.18 -11.39
N ILE A 98 -0.88 -5.38 -11.14
CA ILE A 98 -0.73 -4.04 -11.74
C ILE A 98 -0.46 -4.20 -13.23
N LEU A 99 0.58 -4.96 -13.61
CA LEU A 99 0.92 -5.18 -15.02
C LEU A 99 -0.26 -5.83 -15.77
N GLY A 100 -0.87 -6.87 -15.19
CA GLY A 100 -2.01 -7.56 -15.79
C GLY A 100 -3.26 -6.69 -15.98
N LYS A 101 -3.42 -5.61 -15.19
CA LYS A 101 -4.52 -4.64 -15.34
C LYS A 101 -4.20 -3.52 -16.33
N GLU A 102 -2.94 -3.12 -16.47
CA GLU A 102 -2.52 -2.13 -17.47
C GLU A 102 -2.69 -2.65 -18.91
N TYR A 103 -2.43 -3.94 -19.17
CA TYR A 103 -2.65 -4.55 -20.49
C TYR A 103 -4.13 -4.79 -20.86
N LYS A 104 -5.07 -4.62 -19.93
CA LYS A 104 -6.52 -4.83 -20.15
C LYS A 104 -7.31 -3.53 -20.36
N LYS A 105 -6.63 -2.38 -20.33
CA LYS A 105 -7.20 -1.06 -20.62
C LYS A 105 -6.96 -0.69 -22.08
#